data_AF-A0A0M2LV47-F1
#
_entry.id   AF-A0A0M2LV47-F1
#
_cell.length_a   1.000
_cell.length_b   1.000
_cell.length_c   1.000
_cell.angle_alpha   90.00
_cell.angle_beta   90.00
_cell.angle_gamma   90.00
#
_symmetry.space_group_name_H-M   'P 1'
#
loop_
_entity.id
_entity.type
_entity.pdbx_description
1 polymer ?
#
loop_
_entity_poly.entity_id
_entity_poly.type
_entity_poly.pdbx_seq_one_letter_code
_entity_poly.pdbx_strand_id
1 'polypeptide(L)'
;MEFITLTRFEKSTRAFTAIDSYKACLCNEHDNCHPIGTYMDGLVRQLRNHADEPTGWSFAEWRRGTNIASNLIGANAIMLEYARTRDDSEIVTRLHDKAKELGWTFFLIETETKSGNTITIVWPMTSAINQAQYARLASILAEEMDEYGMEHGCLAATHIIQVHRSTLTVVVAGKTMNPEAEISRTAKLYQRLNARKYEGTRPVTKTTQTDDAPQAIEDGLFCWFETKEEKAQREALEVMARFASVETEA
;
A
#
# COMPACT_ATOMS: atom_id res chain seq x y z
N MET A 1 0.56 -0.44 30.56
CA MET A 1 1.83 -0.23 29.85
C MET A 1 1.62 -0.73 28.44
N GLU A 2 1.84 0.13 27.46
CA GLU A 2 1.66 -0.21 26.05
C GLU A 2 2.94 -0.84 25.51
N PHE A 3 2.83 -1.78 24.57
CA PHE A 3 3.97 -2.51 24.02
C PHE A 3 3.81 -2.70 22.53
N ILE A 4 4.93 -2.66 21.80
CA ILE A 4 5.00 -3.27 20.47
C ILE A 4 5.51 -4.69 20.63
N THR A 5 4.78 -5.63 20.04
CA THR A 5 5.17 -7.03 19.98
C THR A 5 5.73 -7.36 18.60
N LEU A 6 6.88 -8.01 18.57
CA LEU A 6 7.42 -8.68 17.39
C LEU A 6 7.45 -10.19 17.66
N THR A 7 6.60 -10.95 16.99
CA THR A 7 6.54 -12.40 17.11
C THR A 7 7.36 -13.06 16.01
N ARG A 8 8.21 -14.02 16.40
CA ARG A 8 8.98 -14.87 15.49
C ARG A 8 8.23 -16.16 15.20
N PHE A 9 8.31 -16.60 13.96
CA PHE A 9 7.68 -17.81 13.46
C PHE A 9 8.70 -18.75 12.85
N GLU A 10 8.51 -20.04 13.08
CA GLU A 10 9.20 -21.10 12.33
C GLU A 10 8.44 -21.36 11.03
N LYS A 11 9.14 -21.39 9.90
CA LYS A 11 8.56 -21.79 8.62
C LYS A 11 8.60 -23.31 8.47
N SER A 12 7.43 -23.94 8.51
CA SER A 12 7.26 -25.31 8.01
C SER A 12 6.95 -25.32 6.51
N THR A 13 6.88 -26.50 5.88
CA THR A 13 6.58 -26.65 4.45
C THR A 13 5.27 -25.98 4.01
N ARG A 14 4.31 -25.78 4.93
CA ARG A 14 2.97 -25.24 4.59
C ARG A 14 2.47 -24.10 5.48
N ALA A 15 3.07 -23.87 6.64
CA ALA A 15 2.58 -22.88 7.60
C ALA A 15 3.70 -22.26 8.43
N PHE A 16 3.44 -21.08 8.97
CA PHE A 16 4.27 -20.44 9.98
C PHE A 16 3.71 -20.73 11.37
N THR A 17 4.55 -21.17 12.30
CA THR A 17 4.15 -21.45 13.68
C THR A 17 4.86 -20.50 14.63
N ALA A 18 4.12 -19.81 15.49
CA ALA A 18 4.68 -18.86 16.45
C ALA A 18 5.60 -19.59 17.46
N ILE A 19 6.82 -19.09 17.64
CA ILE A 19 7.83 -19.66 18.54
C ILE A 19 7.98 -18.79 19.79
N ASP A 20 8.36 -17.52 19.60
CA ASP A 20 8.65 -16.56 20.66
C ASP A 20 8.20 -15.16 20.26
N SER A 21 8.25 -14.24 21.21
CA SER A 21 7.86 -12.85 20.99
C SER A 21 8.72 -11.91 21.81
N TYR A 22 9.15 -10.85 21.16
CA TYR A 22 9.87 -9.75 21.76
C TYR A 22 8.89 -8.61 22.01
N LYS A 23 8.92 -8.04 23.21
CA LYS A 23 8.07 -6.89 23.59
C LYS A 23 8.96 -5.70 23.88
N ALA A 24 8.65 -4.57 23.26
CA ALA A 24 9.28 -3.30 23.57
C ALA A 24 8.26 -2.35 24.18
N CYS A 25 8.56 -1.81 25.36
CA CYS A 25 7.67 -0.88 26.06
C CYS A 25 7.53 0.42 25.29
N LEU A 26 6.30 0.82 25.02
CA LEU A 26 5.96 2.19 24.65
C LEU A 26 5.75 2.95 25.95
N CYS A 27 6.65 3.87 26.27
CA CYS A 27 6.38 4.83 27.33
C CYS A 27 5.64 6.04 26.75
N ASN A 28 4.76 6.62 27.55
CA ASN A 28 4.16 7.92 27.26
C ASN A 28 5.23 9.02 27.31
N GLU A 29 5.01 10.11 26.57
CA GLU A 29 5.88 11.28 26.41
C GLU A 29 6.28 12.00 27.72
N HIS A 30 5.77 11.55 28.87
CA HIS A 30 6.05 12.10 30.20
C HIS A 30 7.12 11.35 30.99
N ASP A 31 7.52 10.15 30.55
CA ASP A 31 8.64 9.42 31.13
C ASP A 31 9.89 9.62 30.25
N ASN A 32 11.08 9.66 30.86
CA ASN A 32 12.40 9.75 30.18
C ASN A 32 12.66 8.50 29.31
N CYS A 33 11.89 8.32 28.26
CA CYS A 33 11.89 7.13 27.41
C CYS A 33 12.27 7.48 25.97
N HIS A 34 12.85 6.49 25.31
CA HIS A 34 13.32 6.64 23.96
C HIS A 34 12.15 6.75 22.97
N PRO A 35 12.29 7.48 21.85
CA PRO A 35 11.28 7.50 20.80
C PRO A 35 10.97 6.09 20.31
N ILE A 36 9.73 5.85 19.85
CA ILE A 36 9.27 4.55 19.32
C ILE A 36 10.21 3.97 18.25
N GLY A 37 10.90 4.83 17.49
CA GLY A 37 11.94 4.46 16.53
C GLY A 37 13.09 3.67 17.15
N THR A 38 13.54 4.01 18.37
CA THR A 38 14.64 3.33 19.06
C THR A 38 14.26 1.92 19.51
N TYR A 39 13.02 1.73 19.96
CA TYR A 39 12.51 0.41 20.33
C TYR A 39 12.36 -0.50 19.12
N MET A 40 11.85 0.06 18.02
CA MET A 40 11.71 -0.64 16.75
C MET A 40 13.05 -0.97 16.11
N ASP A 41 14.07 -0.12 16.25
CA ASP A 41 15.45 -0.45 15.87
C ASP A 41 15.96 -1.69 16.60
N GLY A 42 15.62 -1.82 17.89
CA GLY A 42 15.93 -3.03 18.68
C GLY A 42 15.26 -4.28 18.08
N LEU A 43 13.99 -4.17 17.69
CA LEU A 43 13.23 -5.25 17.07
C LEU A 43 13.78 -5.60 15.66
N VAL A 44 14.14 -4.59 14.86
CA VAL A 44 14.78 -4.77 13.55
C VAL A 44 16.17 -5.40 13.68
N ARG A 45 16.93 -5.08 14.74
CA ARG A 45 18.20 -5.77 15.02
C ARG A 45 17.97 -7.26 15.28
N GLN A 46 16.88 -7.64 15.96
CA GLN A 46 16.53 -9.06 16.13
C GLN A 46 16.21 -9.73 14.79
N LEU A 47 15.48 -9.04 13.90
CA LEU A 47 15.25 -9.51 12.53
C LEU A 47 16.56 -9.83 11.80
N ARG A 48 17.54 -8.92 11.87
CA ARG A 48 18.85 -9.08 11.21
C ARG A 48 19.71 -10.19 11.83
N ASN A 49 19.65 -10.37 13.14
CA ASN A 49 20.44 -11.38 13.85
C ASN A 49 20.03 -12.82 13.51
N HIS A 50 18.79 -13.03 13.05
CA HIS A 50 18.24 -14.34 12.69
C HIS A 50 18.00 -14.49 11.18
N ALA A 51 18.63 -13.67 10.35
CA ALA A 51 18.40 -13.68 8.90
C ALA A 51 18.83 -14.98 8.19
N ASP A 52 19.67 -15.81 8.82
CA ASP A 52 20.11 -17.10 8.28
C ASP A 52 19.17 -18.28 8.66
N GLU A 53 18.12 -18.03 9.46
CA GLU A 53 17.09 -19.01 9.81
C GLU A 53 15.83 -18.75 8.96
N PRO A 54 15.13 -19.77 8.41
CA PRO A 54 13.89 -19.58 7.67
C PRO A 54 12.77 -19.19 8.63
N THR A 55 12.76 -17.91 9.01
CA THR A 55 11.87 -17.35 10.02
C THR A 55 10.92 -16.35 9.38
N GLY A 56 9.70 -16.37 9.87
CA GLY A 56 8.70 -15.35 9.59
C GLY A 56 8.55 -14.43 10.78
N TRP A 57 8.11 -13.20 10.55
CA TRP A 57 7.95 -12.22 11.61
C TRP A 57 6.62 -11.48 11.49
N SER A 58 6.07 -11.06 12.62
CA SER A 58 4.81 -10.31 12.65
C SER A 58 4.84 -9.28 13.75
N PHE A 59 4.40 -8.05 13.46
CA PHE A 59 4.21 -6.99 14.45
C PHE A 59 2.85 -7.10 15.14
N ALA A 60 2.59 -8.26 15.71
CA ALA A 60 1.34 -8.61 16.37
C ALA A 60 1.58 -9.64 17.47
N GLU A 61 0.65 -9.73 18.41
CA GLU A 61 0.65 -10.74 19.46
C GLU A 61 -0.17 -11.96 19.03
N TRP A 62 0.38 -13.16 19.29
CA TRP A 62 -0.17 -14.43 18.84
C TRP A 62 -0.26 -15.45 19.97
N ARG A 63 -1.31 -16.29 19.93
CA ARG A 63 -1.35 -17.54 20.66
C ARG A 63 -0.38 -18.53 20.02
N ARG A 64 0.10 -19.48 20.83
CA ARG A 64 0.88 -20.61 20.31
C ARG A 64 0.07 -21.36 19.25
N GLY A 65 0.64 -21.50 18.05
CA GLY A 65 -0.03 -22.15 16.92
C GLY A 65 0.37 -21.55 15.58
N THR A 66 -0.36 -21.93 14.53
CA THR A 66 -0.14 -21.45 13.17
C THR A 66 -0.63 -20.00 13.00
N ASN A 67 -0.11 -19.30 11.98
CA ASN A 67 -0.44 -17.91 11.65
C ASN A 67 -1.86 -17.71 11.05
N ILE A 68 -2.89 -18.17 11.75
CA ILE A 68 -4.31 -18.04 11.37
C ILE A 68 -5.03 -17.01 12.25
N ALA A 69 -6.11 -16.42 11.73
CA ALA A 69 -6.84 -15.36 12.42
C ALA A 69 -7.30 -15.72 13.85
N SER A 70 -7.67 -16.98 14.11
CA SER A 70 -8.09 -17.43 15.45
C SER A 70 -6.97 -17.43 16.50
N ASN A 71 -5.71 -17.42 16.07
CA ASN A 71 -4.54 -17.35 16.93
C ASN A 71 -4.02 -15.92 17.09
N LEU A 72 -4.50 -14.96 16.29
CA LEU A 72 -4.15 -13.54 16.43
C LEU A 72 -4.83 -12.98 17.69
N ILE A 73 -4.03 -12.47 18.63
CA ILE A 73 -4.52 -11.81 19.85
C ILE A 73 -4.77 -10.33 19.58
N GLY A 74 -3.84 -9.67 18.91
CA GLY A 74 -3.97 -8.26 18.51
C GLY A 74 -2.78 -7.77 17.71
N ALA A 75 -3.00 -6.82 16.81
CA ALA A 75 -1.94 -6.22 16.01
C ALA A 75 -1.43 -4.92 16.66
N ASN A 76 -0.12 -4.77 16.78
CA ASN A 76 0.52 -3.57 17.34
C ASN A 76 1.05 -2.62 16.25
N ALA A 77 1.05 -3.06 15.00
CA ALA A 77 1.36 -2.23 13.85
C ALA A 77 0.43 -2.57 12.68
N ILE A 78 0.27 -1.63 11.76
CA ILE A 78 -0.28 -1.91 10.43
C ILE A 78 0.88 -2.22 9.49
N MET A 79 0.74 -3.31 8.72
CA MET A 79 1.71 -3.72 7.71
C MET A 79 1.04 -3.73 6.33
N LEU A 80 1.62 -3.01 5.37
CA LEU A 80 1.20 -3.05 3.97
C LEU A 80 2.38 -3.49 3.11
N GLU A 81 2.20 -4.61 2.39
CA GLU A 81 3.23 -5.21 1.55
C GLU A 81 3.04 -4.84 0.08
N TYR A 82 4.10 -4.34 -0.56
CA TYR A 82 4.13 -3.92 -1.95
C TYR A 82 5.10 -4.78 -2.77
N ALA A 83 4.66 -5.17 -3.96
CA ALA A 83 5.47 -5.92 -4.92
C ALA A 83 6.65 -5.08 -5.41
N ARG A 84 7.86 -5.62 -5.38
CA ARG A 84 9.01 -4.98 -6.02
C ARG A 84 9.04 -5.42 -7.49
N THR A 85 8.47 -4.61 -8.37
CA THR A 85 8.55 -4.83 -9.82
C THR A 85 9.91 -4.35 -10.35
N ARG A 86 10.36 -4.88 -11.50
CA ARG A 86 11.72 -4.73 -12.10
C ARG A 86 12.34 -3.31 -12.11
N ASP A 87 11.59 -2.22 -11.90
CA ASP A 87 12.11 -0.85 -11.71
C ASP A 87 12.35 -0.52 -10.21
N ASP A 88 13.28 -1.27 -9.63
CA ASP A 88 13.49 -1.48 -8.19
C ASP A 88 13.91 -0.26 -7.34
N SER A 89 14.36 0.85 -7.94
CA SER A 89 14.89 2.00 -7.19
C SER A 89 13.86 3.11 -6.93
N GLU A 90 12.86 3.23 -7.79
CA GLU A 90 11.85 4.29 -7.69
C GLU A 90 10.75 3.95 -6.68
N ILE A 91 10.41 2.66 -6.54
CA ILE A 91 9.33 2.23 -5.64
C ILE A 91 9.66 2.52 -4.17
N VAL A 92 10.90 2.29 -3.73
CA VAL A 92 11.33 2.59 -2.34
C VAL A 92 11.16 4.07 -2.05
N THR A 93 11.66 4.92 -2.95
CA THR A 93 11.59 6.39 -2.84
C THR A 93 10.14 6.87 -2.86
N ARG A 94 9.32 6.33 -3.76
CA ARG A 94 7.91 6.69 -3.88
C ARG A 94 7.10 6.30 -2.63
N LEU A 95 7.27 5.07 -2.15
CA LEU A 95 6.63 4.61 -0.92
C LEU A 95 7.10 5.42 0.29
N HIS A 96 8.38 5.74 0.37
CA HIS A 96 8.94 6.62 1.40
C HIS A 96 8.27 7.98 1.39
N ASP A 97 8.22 8.65 0.24
CA ASP A 97 7.70 10.01 0.15
C ASP A 97 6.20 10.05 0.47
N LYS A 98 5.43 9.08 -0.05
CA LYS A 98 4.00 8.93 0.27
C LYS A 98 3.73 8.65 1.74
N ALA A 99 4.45 7.72 2.35
CA ALA A 99 4.27 7.41 3.76
C ALA A 99 4.70 8.59 4.66
N LYS A 100 5.72 9.35 4.24
CA LYS A 100 6.20 10.55 4.96
C LYS A 100 5.20 11.70 4.92
N GLU A 101 4.46 11.88 3.82
CA GLU A 101 3.39 12.89 3.71
C GLU A 101 2.29 12.69 4.77
N LEU A 102 2.07 11.46 5.24
CA LEU A 102 1.08 11.16 6.28
C LEU A 102 1.51 11.64 7.69
N GLY A 103 2.81 11.92 7.91
CA GLY A 103 3.34 12.42 9.17
C GLY A 103 3.41 11.42 10.32
N TRP A 104 3.08 10.15 10.08
CA TRP A 104 3.22 9.04 11.03
C TRP A 104 4.65 8.51 11.06
N THR A 105 5.07 7.94 12.18
CA THR A 105 6.28 7.10 12.21
C THR A 105 6.03 5.86 11.36
N PHE A 106 7.00 5.49 10.53
CA PHE A 106 6.94 4.24 9.77
C PHE A 106 8.33 3.64 9.51
N PHE A 107 8.30 2.36 9.14
CA PHE A 107 9.46 1.60 8.71
C PHE A 107 9.22 1.11 7.30
N LEU A 108 10.24 1.17 6.46
CA LEU A 108 10.28 0.41 5.22
C LEU A 108 11.23 -0.75 5.42
N ILE A 109 10.75 -1.96 5.19
CA ILE A 109 11.51 -3.19 5.33
C ILE A 109 11.49 -3.90 3.99
N GLU A 110 12.66 -4.13 3.40
CA GLU A 110 12.75 -5.07 2.28
C GLU A 110 12.46 -6.48 2.76
N THR A 111 11.47 -7.10 2.14
CA THR A 111 10.94 -8.40 2.49
C THR A 111 10.99 -9.35 1.29
N GLU A 112 10.81 -10.64 1.53
CA GLU A 112 10.73 -11.65 0.49
C GLU A 112 9.44 -12.46 0.60
N THR A 113 8.89 -12.82 -0.55
CA THR A 113 7.80 -13.78 -0.68
C THR A 113 8.20 -14.92 -1.60
N LYS A 114 7.33 -15.92 -1.75
CA LYS A 114 7.53 -16.97 -2.77
C LYS A 114 7.58 -16.41 -4.20
N SER A 115 6.95 -15.26 -4.43
CA SER A 115 6.81 -14.65 -5.76
C SER A 115 7.98 -13.73 -6.12
N GLY A 116 8.76 -13.29 -5.13
CA GLY A 116 9.90 -12.40 -5.33
C GLY A 116 10.12 -11.46 -4.16
N ASN A 117 10.88 -10.39 -4.41
CA ASN A 117 11.17 -9.36 -3.41
C ASN A 117 9.97 -8.42 -3.26
N THR A 118 9.73 -7.98 -2.03
CA THR A 118 8.66 -7.05 -1.66
C THR A 118 9.21 -5.95 -0.74
N ILE A 119 8.42 -4.91 -0.52
CA ILE A 119 8.69 -3.88 0.48
C ILE A 119 7.48 -3.81 1.39
N THR A 120 7.70 -4.00 2.68
CA THR A 120 6.65 -3.84 3.69
C THR A 120 6.80 -2.50 4.40
N ILE A 121 5.75 -1.70 4.38
CA ILE A 121 5.63 -0.52 5.22
C ILE A 121 4.99 -0.92 6.54
N VAL A 122 5.60 -0.55 7.67
CA VAL A 122 5.13 -0.85 9.01
C VAL A 122 4.85 0.45 9.76
N TRP A 123 3.60 0.66 10.18
CA TRP A 123 3.21 1.78 11.05
C TRP A 123 2.93 1.28 12.46
N PRO A 124 3.82 1.54 13.44
CA PRO A 124 3.57 1.18 14.82
C PRO A 124 2.42 2.02 15.41
N MET A 125 1.68 1.41 16.33
CA MET A 125 0.55 2.03 17.02
C MET A 125 0.79 2.07 18.53
N THR A 126 0.15 3.03 19.19
CA THR A 126 0.16 3.15 20.67
C THR A 126 -0.50 1.95 21.34
N SER A 127 -1.60 1.44 20.79
CA SER A 127 -2.33 0.30 21.37
C SER A 127 -2.59 -0.81 20.35
N ALA A 128 -2.85 -2.01 20.88
CA ALA A 128 -3.19 -3.17 20.06
C ALA A 128 -4.63 -3.07 19.53
N ILE A 129 -4.86 -3.53 18.31
CA ILE A 129 -6.18 -3.58 17.68
C ILE A 129 -6.57 -4.99 17.28
N ASN A 130 -7.87 -5.24 17.16
CA ASN A 130 -8.38 -6.51 16.62
C ASN A 130 -8.36 -6.53 15.08
N GLN A 131 -8.70 -7.69 14.49
CA GLN A 131 -8.67 -7.88 13.04
C GLN A 131 -9.59 -6.92 12.26
N ALA A 132 -10.78 -6.60 12.77
CA ALA A 132 -11.71 -5.71 12.08
C ALA A 132 -11.21 -4.27 12.08
N GLN A 133 -10.64 -3.83 13.20
CA GLN A 133 -9.97 -2.53 13.31
C GLN A 133 -8.72 -2.47 12.43
N TYR A 134 -7.95 -3.56 12.33
CA TYR A 134 -6.79 -3.67 11.44
C TYR A 134 -7.20 -3.45 9.99
N ALA A 135 -8.18 -4.22 9.50
CA ALA A 135 -8.67 -4.12 8.14
C ALA A 135 -9.08 -2.69 7.79
N ARG A 136 -9.74 -2.02 8.74
CA ARG A 136 -10.15 -0.63 8.61
C ARG A 136 -8.97 0.34 8.53
N LEU A 137 -8.05 0.31 9.48
CA LEU A 137 -6.90 1.22 9.51
C LEU A 137 -5.96 0.98 8.32
N ALA A 138 -5.72 -0.27 7.94
CA ALA A 138 -4.97 -0.61 6.75
C ALA A 138 -5.61 -0.03 5.47
N SER A 139 -6.95 -0.12 5.36
CA SER A 139 -7.67 0.44 4.20
C SER A 139 -7.59 1.96 4.15
N ILE A 140 -7.62 2.63 5.31
CA ILE A 140 -7.46 4.08 5.41
C ILE A 140 -6.05 4.48 4.97
N LEU A 141 -5.02 3.83 5.50
CA LEU A 141 -3.64 4.14 5.15
C LEU A 141 -3.36 3.89 3.67
N ALA A 142 -3.90 2.80 3.11
CA ALA A 142 -3.78 2.54 1.67
C ALA A 142 -4.48 3.62 0.83
N GLU A 143 -5.67 4.07 1.24
CA GLU A 143 -6.38 5.18 0.56
C GLU A 143 -5.62 6.50 0.68
N GLU A 144 -5.05 6.81 1.83
CA GLU A 144 -4.30 8.06 2.05
C GLU A 144 -2.95 8.06 1.33
N MET A 145 -2.29 6.91 1.20
CA MET A 145 -1.10 6.80 0.36
C MET A 145 -1.42 6.84 -1.14
N ASP A 146 -2.62 6.37 -1.53
CA ASP A 146 -3.08 6.23 -2.91
C ASP A 146 -2.10 5.50 -3.86
N GLU A 147 -1.38 4.53 -3.31
CA GLU A 147 -0.33 3.78 -4.01
C GLU A 147 -0.80 2.36 -4.33
N TYR A 148 -0.71 1.99 -5.60
CA TYR A 148 -1.03 0.65 -6.09
C TYR A 148 0.20 -0.27 -6.02
N GLY A 149 -0.02 -1.57 -6.19
CA GLY A 149 1.04 -2.57 -6.20
C GLY A 149 1.12 -3.38 -4.92
N MET A 150 0.08 -3.36 -4.08
CA MET A 150 0.03 -4.21 -2.90
C MET A 150 -0.05 -5.69 -3.31
N GLU A 151 0.76 -6.54 -2.68
CA GLU A 151 0.73 -8.01 -2.88
C GLU A 151 -0.49 -8.64 -2.22
N HIS A 152 -0.79 -8.17 -1.01
CA HIS A 152 -1.94 -8.58 -0.22
C HIS A 152 -2.66 -7.33 0.27
N GLY A 153 -3.96 -7.25 0.03
CA GLY A 153 -4.78 -6.12 0.42
C GLY A 153 -4.88 -5.95 1.94
N CYS A 154 -5.68 -4.99 2.35
CA CYS A 154 -5.73 -4.47 3.72
C CYS A 154 -6.28 -5.47 4.76
N LEU A 155 -6.72 -6.65 4.34
CA LEU A 155 -7.29 -7.69 5.22
C LEU A 155 -6.23 -8.61 5.85
N ALA A 156 -4.96 -8.46 5.47
CA ALA A 156 -3.89 -9.36 5.86
C ALA A 156 -3.32 -9.10 7.27
N ALA A 157 -4.17 -9.09 8.30
CA ALA A 157 -3.72 -8.97 9.70
C ALA A 157 -2.81 -10.14 10.14
N THR A 158 -2.88 -11.26 9.41
CA THR A 158 -2.03 -12.45 9.60
C THR A 158 -0.76 -12.42 8.76
N HIS A 159 -0.44 -11.29 8.13
CA HIS A 159 0.73 -11.14 7.28
C HIS A 159 2.01 -11.43 8.09
N ILE A 160 2.89 -12.19 7.46
CA ILE A 160 4.17 -12.62 8.02
C ILE A 160 5.24 -12.08 7.08
N ILE A 161 6.08 -11.18 7.57
CA ILE A 161 7.23 -10.68 6.82
C ILE A 161 8.35 -11.71 6.90
N GLN A 162 9.03 -11.92 5.78
CA GLN A 162 10.30 -12.65 5.74
C GLN A 162 11.38 -11.65 5.36
N VAL A 163 12.50 -11.64 6.07
CA VAL A 163 13.61 -10.70 5.85
C VAL A 163 14.83 -11.45 5.31
N HIS A 164 15.59 -10.81 4.43
CA HIS A 164 16.85 -11.33 3.91
C HIS A 164 18.04 -10.72 4.69
N ARG A 165 19.21 -11.36 4.62
CA ARG A 165 20.44 -10.88 5.29
C ARG A 165 20.88 -9.49 4.86
N SER A 166 20.49 -9.07 3.66
CA SER A 166 20.78 -7.76 3.08
C SER A 166 19.60 -6.78 3.15
N THR A 167 18.57 -7.07 3.95
CA THR A 167 17.36 -6.23 4.05
C THR A 167 17.73 -4.78 4.36
N LEU A 168 17.40 -3.87 3.44
CA LEU A 168 17.34 -2.45 3.73
C LEU A 168 16.21 -2.20 4.73
N THR A 169 16.53 -1.45 5.79
CA THR A 169 15.51 -0.90 6.69
C THR A 169 15.67 0.61 6.75
N VAL A 170 14.62 1.32 6.38
CA VAL A 170 14.54 2.78 6.53
C VAL A 170 13.60 3.10 7.67
N VAL A 171 14.05 3.93 8.59
CA VAL A 171 13.25 4.40 9.73
C VAL A 171 12.99 5.88 9.54
N VAL A 172 11.71 6.25 9.56
CA VAL A 172 11.30 7.65 9.48
C VAL A 172 10.53 8.01 10.74
N ALA A 173 11.10 8.94 11.50
CA ALA A 173 10.47 9.44 12.71
C ALA A 173 9.29 10.37 12.37
N GLY A 174 8.18 10.18 13.07
CA GLY A 174 6.97 11.00 12.99
C GLY A 174 6.13 10.83 14.25
N LYS A 175 4.83 11.10 14.19
CA LYS A 175 3.92 10.82 15.31
C LYS A 175 3.61 9.32 15.37
N THR A 176 3.50 8.76 16.58
CA THR A 176 2.96 7.40 16.72
C THR A 176 1.45 7.43 16.54
N MET A 177 0.91 6.49 15.77
CA MET A 177 -0.52 6.43 15.53
C MET A 177 -1.29 6.01 16.78
N ASN A 178 -2.32 6.78 17.16
CA ASN A 178 -3.34 6.33 18.08
C ASN A 178 -4.50 5.71 17.28
N PRO A 179 -4.71 4.38 17.35
CA PRO A 179 -5.68 3.73 16.48
C PRO A 179 -7.12 4.15 16.77
N GLU A 180 -7.49 4.40 18.03
CA GLU A 180 -8.85 4.83 18.39
C GLU A 180 -9.17 6.24 17.88
N ALA A 181 -8.22 7.16 18.06
CA ALA A 181 -8.33 8.52 17.55
C ALA A 181 -8.44 8.52 16.02
N GLU A 182 -7.63 7.70 15.36
CA GLU A 182 -7.56 7.61 13.91
C GLU A 182 -8.82 6.96 13.30
N ILE A 183 -9.33 5.88 13.90
CA ILE A 183 -10.61 5.27 13.55
C ILE A 183 -11.77 6.27 13.69
N SER A 184 -11.74 7.10 14.73
CA SER A 184 -12.77 8.11 15.00
C SER A 184 -12.72 9.24 13.97
N ARG A 185 -11.51 9.75 13.66
CA ARG A 185 -11.27 10.79 12.64
C ARG A 185 -11.79 10.37 11.26
N THR A 186 -11.62 9.10 10.92
CA THR A 186 -11.91 8.54 9.59
C THR A 186 -13.24 7.80 9.51
N ALA A 187 -14.14 7.99 10.48
CA ALA A 187 -15.40 7.26 10.59
C ALA A 187 -16.27 7.25 9.33
N LYS A 188 -16.24 8.33 8.55
CA LYS A 188 -17.01 8.47 7.32
C LYS A 188 -16.32 7.91 6.07
N LEU A 189 -15.00 7.70 6.11
CA LEU A 189 -14.23 7.23 4.96
C LEU A 189 -14.47 5.73 4.71
N TYR A 190 -14.38 4.91 5.77
CA TYR A 190 -14.32 3.45 5.64
C TYR A 190 -15.56 2.81 4.98
N GLN A 191 -16.75 3.40 5.11
CA GLN A 191 -17.97 2.84 4.52
C GLN A 191 -17.90 2.70 2.99
N ARG A 192 -16.94 3.36 2.34
CA ARG A 192 -16.75 3.35 0.88
C ARG A 192 -15.45 2.69 0.42
N LEU A 193 -14.62 2.20 1.34
CA LEU A 193 -13.31 1.67 1.00
C LEU A 193 -13.39 0.18 0.63
N ASN A 194 -12.85 -0.16 -0.54
CA ASN A 194 -12.61 -1.55 -0.93
C ASN A 194 -11.20 -1.94 -0.46
N ALA A 195 -11.11 -2.88 0.48
CA ALA A 195 -9.86 -3.33 1.08
C ALA A 195 -8.84 -3.95 0.08
N ARG A 196 -9.28 -4.26 -1.14
CA ARG A 196 -8.46 -4.80 -2.23
C ARG A 196 -8.22 -3.82 -3.38
N LYS A 197 -8.69 -2.57 -3.28
CA LYS A 197 -8.60 -1.56 -4.35
C LYS A 197 -7.17 -1.38 -4.89
N TYR A 198 -6.18 -1.43 -3.99
CA TYR A 198 -4.77 -1.16 -4.26
C TYR A 198 -3.93 -2.41 -4.53
N GLU A 199 -4.55 -3.60 -4.57
CA GLU A 199 -3.87 -4.84 -4.96
C GLU A 199 -3.46 -4.80 -6.44
N GLY A 200 -2.24 -5.25 -6.73
CA GLY A 200 -1.74 -5.36 -8.11
C GLY A 200 -1.56 -4.01 -8.80
N THR A 201 -1.49 -4.03 -10.14
CA THR A 201 -1.25 -2.81 -10.91
C THR A 201 -2.46 -1.89 -10.90
N ARG A 202 -2.19 -0.57 -10.92
CA ARG A 202 -3.24 0.44 -11.09
C ARG A 202 -4.09 0.06 -12.31
N PRO A 203 -5.43 -0.01 -12.18
CA PRO A 203 -6.29 -0.21 -13.32
C PRO A 203 -5.94 0.84 -14.36
N VAL A 204 -5.53 0.40 -15.54
CA VAL A 204 -5.45 1.29 -16.69
C VAL A 204 -6.91 1.61 -17.00
N THR A 205 -7.44 2.68 -16.41
CA THR A 205 -8.48 3.42 -17.10
C THR A 205 -7.85 3.72 -18.44
N LYS A 206 -8.31 3.04 -19.50
CA LYS A 206 -8.19 3.60 -20.83
C LYS A 206 -8.90 4.94 -20.73
N THR A 207 -8.16 5.99 -20.41
CA THR A 207 -8.43 7.28 -21.00
C THR A 207 -8.21 7.02 -22.48
N THR A 208 -9.25 6.53 -23.16
CA THR A 208 -9.58 7.14 -24.43
C THR A 208 -9.78 8.62 -24.10
N GLN A 209 -8.68 9.39 -24.07
CA GLN A 209 -8.69 10.66 -24.76
C GLN A 209 -8.96 10.34 -26.23
N THR A 210 -10.21 9.99 -26.53
CA THR A 210 -10.79 10.41 -27.78
C THR A 210 -11.18 11.85 -27.51
N ASP A 211 -10.29 12.78 -27.84
CA ASP A 211 -10.66 14.14 -28.28
C ASP A 211 -11.43 14.07 -29.61
N ASP A 212 -12.35 13.11 -29.70
CA ASP A 212 -13.11 12.69 -30.86
C ASP A 212 -14.45 12.16 -30.35
N ALA A 213 -15.13 12.94 -29.51
CA ALA A 213 -16.57 12.82 -29.44
C ALA A 213 -17.09 13.12 -30.87
N PRO A 214 -17.80 12.19 -31.53
CA PRO A 214 -18.34 12.45 -32.86
C PRO A 214 -19.22 13.70 -32.77
N GLN A 215 -18.91 14.71 -33.59
CA GLN A 215 -19.74 15.91 -33.68
C GLN A 215 -21.15 15.46 -34.09
N ALA A 216 -22.11 15.63 -33.19
CA ALA A 216 -23.51 15.42 -33.52
C ALA A 216 -23.91 16.50 -34.53
N ILE A 217 -24.38 16.08 -35.71
CA ILE A 217 -25.04 16.97 -36.65
C ILE A 217 -26.53 16.87 -36.35
N GLU A 218 -27.11 17.96 -35.83
CA GLU A 218 -28.53 18.03 -35.51
C GLU A 218 -29.29 18.73 -36.63
N ASP A 219 -30.22 18.02 -37.29
CA ASP A 219 -31.16 18.62 -38.26
C ASP A 219 -32.61 18.58 -37.74
N GLY A 220 -32.78 18.98 -36.48
CA GLY A 220 -34.07 19.28 -35.85
C GLY A 220 -35.04 18.11 -35.60
N LEU A 221 -34.89 16.95 -36.25
CA LEU A 221 -35.80 15.79 -36.08
C LEU A 221 -35.11 14.44 -35.85
N PHE A 222 -33.82 14.31 -36.11
CA PHE A 222 -33.05 13.08 -35.91
C PHE A 222 -31.62 13.42 -35.49
N CYS A 223 -31.03 12.53 -34.68
CA CYS A 223 -29.63 12.63 -34.24
C CYS A 223 -28.90 11.40 -34.80
N TRP A 224 -27.97 11.60 -35.72
CA TRP A 224 -27.11 10.55 -36.23
C TRP A 224 -25.65 10.95 -36.08
N PHE A 225 -24.82 9.94 -35.89
CA PHE A 225 -23.38 10.10 -35.71
C PHE A 225 -22.72 9.95 -37.07
N GLU A 226 -21.87 10.91 -37.44
CA GLU A 226 -21.01 10.79 -38.62
C GLU A 226 -20.19 9.49 -38.52
N THR A 227 -20.29 8.64 -39.52
CA THR A 227 -19.48 7.41 -39.57
C THR A 227 -18.01 7.77 -39.80
N LYS A 228 -17.11 6.83 -39.49
CA LYS A 228 -15.66 7.07 -39.68
C LYS A 228 -15.31 7.34 -41.14
N GLU A 229 -16.02 6.70 -42.08
CA GLU A 229 -15.84 6.95 -43.50
C GLU A 229 -16.27 8.38 -43.91
N GLU A 230 -17.40 8.87 -43.39
CA GLU A 230 -17.92 10.21 -43.68
C GLU A 230 -17.01 11.32 -43.11
N LYS A 231 -16.51 11.14 -41.87
CA LYS A 231 -15.55 12.08 -41.26
C LYS A 231 -14.27 12.19 -42.08
N ALA A 232 -13.72 11.05 -42.51
CA ALA A 232 -12.51 11.02 -43.33
C ALA A 232 -12.72 11.71 -44.70
N GLN A 233 -13.90 11.55 -45.31
CA GLN A 233 -14.24 12.25 -46.55
C GLN A 233 -14.36 13.76 -46.37
N ARG A 234 -15.01 14.22 -45.29
CA ARG A 234 -15.14 15.64 -44.97
C ARG A 234 -13.78 16.30 -44.71
N GLU A 235 -12.93 15.66 -43.91
CA GLU A 235 -11.57 16.15 -43.65
C GLU A 235 -10.74 16.21 -44.93
N ALA A 236 -10.82 15.19 -45.79
CA ALA A 236 -10.15 15.18 -47.08
C ALA A 236 -10.65 16.32 -47.99
N LEU A 237 -11.96 16.59 -48.01
CA LEU A 237 -12.56 17.69 -48.77
C LEU A 237 -12.16 19.08 -48.23
N GLU A 238 -12.09 19.26 -46.91
CA GLU A 238 -11.62 20.51 -46.30
C GLU A 238 -10.14 20.78 -46.60
N VAL A 239 -9.31 19.74 -46.56
CA VAL A 239 -7.90 19.83 -46.94
C VAL A 239 -7.77 20.19 -48.42
N MET A 240 -8.52 19.52 -49.31
CA MET A 240 -8.53 19.83 -50.73
C MET A 240 -9.02 21.25 -51.04
N ALA A 241 -10.05 21.74 -50.34
CA ALA A 241 -10.56 23.10 -50.48
C ALA A 241 -9.53 24.16 -50.04
N ARG A 242 -8.77 23.89 -48.97
CA ARG A 242 -7.66 24.75 -48.53
C ARG A 242 -6.55 24.82 -49.59
N PHE A 243 -6.19 23.70 -50.21
CA PHE A 243 -5.18 23.69 -51.27
C PHE A 243 -5.67 24.32 -52.58
N ALA A 244 -6.96 24.20 -52.93
CA ALA A 244 -7.53 24.86 -54.10
C ALA A 244 -7.58 26.40 -53.97
N SER A 245 -7.70 26.92 -52.75
CA SER A 245 -7.68 28.38 -52.50
C SER A 245 -6.29 29.03 -52.60
N VAL A 246 -5.21 28.23 -52.60
CA VAL A 246 -3.83 28.74 -52.69
C VAL A 246 -3.40 28.94 -54.16
N GLU A 247 -4.03 28.28 -55.13
CA GLU A 247 -3.69 28.41 -56.55
C GLU A 247 -4.38 29.58 -57.26
N THR A 248 -5.27 30.33 -56.59
CA THR A 248 -5.95 31.50 -57.17
C THR A 248 -5.38 32.86 -56.76
N GLU A 249 -4.33 32.89 -55.92
CA GLU A 249 -3.62 34.11 -55.51
C GLU A 249 -2.15 34.15 -55.98
N ALA A 250 -1.84 33.53 -57.13
CA ALA A 250 -0.54 33.66 -57.81
C ALA A 250 -0.67 34.31 -59.20
#